data_AF-A0AAE0BHD4-F1
#
_entry.id   AF-A0AAE0BHD4-F1
#
_cell.length_a   1.000
_cell.length_b   1.000
_cell.length_c   1.000
_cell.angle_alpha   90.00
_cell.angle_beta   90.00
_cell.angle_gamma   90.00
#
_symmetry.space_group_name_H-M   'P 1'
#
loop_
_entity.id
_entity.type
_entity.pdbx_description
1 polymer ?
#
loop_
_entity_poly.entity_id
_entity_poly.type
_entity_poly.pdbx_seq_one_letter_code
_entity_poly.pdbx_strand_id
1 'polypeptide(L)'
;MATSPRSSPIGRSQGTALERRAGVAAKQRLNQTREPASTPKAGEKVGRQTTILTSFRGQLDALMLTLHSTRMHFVRCLKPNSAGQAGLLDEKRLISQLHCGGILQLVQLRRTTGFQCRLPYSIIVGMYLVWVEGLDDTMTDKEKALHIIQTNGVMPGEFQAGNTMLFLRRSDVVQALGDKYMEVVQAREATERKRRAEEERLEAERQLEEERARLEEAEAKRQADLAEKKRLEDEQKRCSSSLSQSSGAFSSHL
;
A
#
# COMPACT_ATOMS: atom_id res chain seq x y z
N MET A 1 2.35 20.21 -22.26
CA MET A 1 1.46 19.03 -22.42
C MET A 1 1.52 18.23 -21.14
N ALA A 2 0.55 18.41 -20.25
CA ALA A 2 0.50 17.78 -18.93
C ALA A 2 -0.75 16.91 -18.86
N THR A 3 -0.58 15.60 -18.69
CA THR A 3 -1.66 14.62 -18.55
C THR A 3 -1.67 14.09 -17.12
N SER A 4 -2.72 14.40 -16.37
CA SER A 4 -3.04 13.84 -15.05
C SER A 4 -3.52 12.38 -15.17
N PRO A 5 -3.26 11.51 -14.17
CA PRO A 5 -3.90 10.20 -14.12
C PRO A 5 -5.25 10.25 -13.38
N ARG A 6 -6.23 9.58 -14.00
CA ARG A 6 -7.60 9.34 -13.55
C ARG A 6 -7.65 8.50 -12.27
N SER A 7 -8.49 8.92 -11.33
CA SER A 7 -8.99 8.11 -10.23
C SER A 7 -10.15 7.22 -10.70
N SER A 8 -10.05 5.92 -10.42
CA SER A 8 -11.13 4.94 -10.63
C SER A 8 -12.18 5.04 -9.52
N PRO A 9 -13.49 4.83 -9.83
CA PRO A 9 -14.57 4.99 -8.87
C PRO A 9 -14.68 3.76 -7.94
N ILE A 10 -14.82 4.04 -6.66
CA ILE A 10 -15.12 3.06 -5.60
C ILE A 10 -16.54 2.51 -5.82
N GLY A 11 -16.63 1.18 -5.89
CA GLY A 11 -17.86 0.44 -6.14
C GLY A 11 -18.94 0.69 -5.08
N ARG A 12 -20.12 1.07 -5.56
CA ARG A 12 -21.38 1.03 -4.78
C ARG A 12 -21.79 -0.43 -4.61
N SER A 13 -21.88 -0.90 -3.37
CA SER A 13 -22.63 -2.11 -3.06
C SER A 13 -24.11 -1.87 -3.38
N GLN A 14 -24.67 -2.73 -4.24
CA GLN A 14 -26.09 -2.65 -4.59
C GLN A 14 -26.94 -3.19 -3.44
N GLY A 15 -27.58 -2.28 -2.70
CA GLY A 15 -28.70 -2.62 -1.82
C GLY A 15 -29.91 -3.03 -2.66
N THR A 16 -30.43 -4.22 -2.39
CA THR A 16 -31.57 -4.83 -3.10
C THR A 16 -32.82 -3.94 -2.98
N ALA A 17 -33.68 -4.00 -4.00
CA ALA A 17 -34.87 -3.15 -4.12
C ALA A 17 -35.90 -3.31 -2.98
N LEU A 18 -35.77 -4.34 -2.15
CA LEU A 18 -36.68 -4.61 -1.03
C LEU A 18 -36.44 -3.68 0.18
N GLU A 19 -35.21 -3.20 0.41
CA GLU A 19 -34.87 -2.39 1.58
C GLU A 19 -35.33 -0.93 1.46
N ARG A 20 -35.58 -0.43 0.25
CA ARG A 20 -35.98 0.98 0.04
C ARG A 20 -37.44 1.27 0.36
N ARG A 21 -38.29 0.24 0.46
CA ARG A 21 -39.74 0.41 0.74
C ARG A 21 -40.06 0.62 2.22
N ALA A 22 -39.17 0.27 3.15
CA ALA A 22 -39.39 0.46 4.58
C ALA A 22 -39.05 1.87 5.10
N GLY A 23 -38.26 2.65 4.34
CA GLY A 23 -37.70 3.93 4.81
C GLY A 23 -38.55 5.19 4.58
N VAL A 24 -39.59 5.13 3.75
CA VAL A 24 -40.37 6.34 3.36
C VAL A 24 -41.66 6.51 4.17
N ALA A 25 -42.17 5.47 4.83
CA ALA A 25 -43.42 5.54 5.60
C ALA A 25 -43.29 6.17 7.01
N ALA A 26 -42.06 6.40 7.50
CA ALA A 26 -41.81 6.87 8.86
C ALA A 26 -41.76 8.41 9.03
N LYS A 27 -41.83 9.19 7.94
CA LYS A 27 -41.59 10.65 7.97
C LYS A 27 -42.81 11.56 8.17
N GLN A 28 -43.98 11.03 8.52
CA GLN A 28 -45.18 11.86 8.75
C GLN A 28 -45.91 11.61 10.08
N ARG A 29 -45.34 10.89 11.04
CA ARG A 29 -46.03 10.54 12.31
C ARG A 29 -45.32 10.98 13.60
N LEU A 30 -44.48 12.03 13.57
CA LEU A 30 -43.78 12.50 14.79
C LEU A 30 -44.45 13.66 15.54
N ASN A 31 -45.59 14.18 15.07
CA ASN A 31 -46.31 15.29 15.72
C ASN A 31 -47.67 14.92 16.33
N GLN A 32 -48.00 13.64 16.47
CA GLN A 32 -49.19 13.23 17.21
C GLN A 32 -48.79 12.87 18.64
N THR A 33 -48.84 13.87 19.51
CA THR A 33 -49.03 13.67 20.95
C THR A 33 -50.22 12.74 21.12
N ARG A 34 -49.98 11.45 21.39
CA ARG A 34 -51.03 10.53 21.84
C ARG A 34 -51.39 10.92 23.27
N GLU A 35 -52.39 11.78 23.40
CA GLU A 35 -53.17 11.89 24.63
C GLU A 35 -53.74 10.50 24.94
N PRO A 36 -53.54 9.95 26.15
CA PRO A 36 -54.13 8.68 26.52
C PRO A 36 -55.65 8.87 26.63
N ALA A 37 -56.41 8.14 25.83
CA ALA A 37 -57.86 8.10 25.89
C ALA A 37 -58.34 7.66 27.29
N SER A 38 -58.93 8.58 28.04
CA SER A 38 -59.60 8.33 29.31
C SER A 38 -61.04 7.85 29.05
N THR A 39 -61.34 6.62 29.43
CA THR A 39 -62.72 6.20 29.70
C THR A 39 -63.07 6.58 31.14
N PRO A 40 -64.25 7.19 31.42
CA PRO A 40 -64.58 7.59 32.77
C PRO A 40 -65.08 6.36 33.55
N LYS A 41 -64.26 5.87 34.50
CA LYS A 41 -64.75 5.05 35.61
C LYS A 41 -64.64 5.87 36.89
N ALA A 42 -65.80 6.01 37.54
CA ALA A 42 -65.97 6.64 38.84
C ALA A 42 -65.03 6.03 39.89
N GLY A 43 -64.36 6.90 40.65
CA GLY A 43 -63.33 6.57 41.60
C GLY A 43 -62.35 7.72 41.70
N GLU A 44 -62.75 8.75 42.43
CA GLU A 44 -62.06 10.03 42.62
C GLU A 44 -60.71 9.84 43.31
N LYS A 45 -59.70 9.45 42.52
CA LYS A 45 -58.29 9.61 42.90
C LYS A 45 -57.88 10.98 42.40
N VAL A 46 -57.75 11.92 43.32
CA VAL A 46 -57.15 13.25 43.11
C VAL A 46 -56.06 13.15 42.06
N GLY A 47 -56.37 13.65 40.86
CA GLY A 47 -55.53 13.50 39.68
C GLY A 47 -54.16 14.05 40.00
N ARG A 48 -53.17 13.16 40.14
CA ARG A 48 -51.77 13.55 40.31
C ARG A 48 -51.39 14.32 39.06
N GLN A 49 -51.42 15.64 39.15
CA GLN A 49 -51.10 16.53 38.05
C GLN A 49 -49.73 16.12 37.50
N THR A 50 -49.70 15.74 36.23
CA THR A 50 -48.46 15.39 35.54
C THR A 50 -47.61 16.64 35.50
N THR A 51 -46.48 16.61 36.19
CA THR A 51 -45.52 17.71 36.14
C THR A 51 -44.79 17.69 34.82
N ILE A 52 -44.24 18.84 34.42
CA ILE A 52 -43.40 18.97 33.22
C ILE A 52 -42.28 17.91 33.22
N LEU A 53 -41.69 17.66 34.40
CA LEU A 53 -40.64 16.64 34.55
C LEU A 53 -41.15 15.23 34.28
N THR A 54 -42.34 14.87 34.75
CA THR A 54 -42.91 13.53 34.47
C THR A 54 -43.26 13.33 33.00
N SER A 55 -43.70 14.39 32.32
CA SER A 55 -43.98 14.35 30.88
C SER A 55 -42.69 14.21 30.07
N PHE A 56 -41.67 15.03 30.38
CA PHE A 56 -40.35 14.96 29.74
C PHE A 56 -39.69 13.60 29.94
N ARG A 57 -39.82 13.01 31.13
CA ARG A 57 -39.32 11.65 31.38
C ARG A 57 -39.98 10.63 30.48
N GLY A 58 -41.31 10.66 30.35
CA GLY A 58 -42.05 9.78 29.45
C GLY A 58 -41.62 9.93 27.99
N GLN A 59 -41.37 11.17 27.54
CA GLN A 59 -40.85 11.45 26.19
C GLN A 59 -39.44 10.87 25.99
N LEU A 60 -38.55 11.02 26.99
CA LEU A 60 -37.20 10.47 26.94
C LEU A 60 -37.20 8.93 26.90
N ASP A 61 -38.04 8.29 27.72
CA ASP A 61 -38.15 6.83 27.75
C ASP A 61 -38.67 6.28 26.41
N ALA A 62 -39.67 6.95 25.79
CA ALA A 62 -40.15 6.61 24.45
C ALA A 62 -39.08 6.77 23.36
N LEU A 63 -38.26 7.82 23.45
CA LEU A 63 -37.13 8.03 22.55
C LEU A 63 -36.08 6.91 22.71
N MET A 64 -35.70 6.56 23.94
CA MET A 64 -34.72 5.51 24.21
C MET A 64 -35.17 4.14 23.69
N LEU A 65 -36.45 3.81 23.83
CA LEU A 65 -37.04 2.60 23.24
C LEU A 65 -36.88 2.56 21.71
N THR A 66 -37.09 3.70 21.05
CA THR A 66 -36.92 3.82 19.60
C THR A 66 -35.46 3.70 19.19
N LEU A 67 -34.53 4.32 19.93
CA LEU A 67 -33.11 4.22 19.62
C LEU A 67 -32.59 2.79 19.79
N HIS A 68 -33.00 2.09 20.84
CA HIS A 68 -32.60 0.69 21.09
C HIS A 68 -33.14 -0.30 20.06
N SER A 69 -34.23 0.02 19.34
CA SER A 69 -34.75 -0.84 18.26
C SER A 69 -34.05 -0.63 16.91
N THR A 70 -33.08 0.29 16.84
CA THR A 70 -32.37 0.63 15.60
C THR A 70 -30.88 0.38 15.71
N ARG A 71 -30.21 0.31 14.56
CA ARG A 71 -28.75 0.36 14.50
C ARG A 71 -28.30 1.82 14.61
N MET A 72 -27.78 2.19 15.77
CA MET A 72 -27.34 3.56 16.03
C MET A 72 -25.93 3.85 15.48
N HIS A 73 -25.78 5.06 14.93
CA HIS A 73 -24.51 5.63 14.54
C HIS A 73 -24.24 6.88 15.38
N PHE A 74 -23.06 6.98 15.98
CA PHE A 74 -22.70 8.10 16.84
C PHE A 74 -21.80 9.10 16.10
N VAL A 75 -22.17 10.38 16.16
CA VAL A 75 -21.35 11.50 15.66
C VAL A 75 -21.04 12.41 16.84
N ARG A 76 -19.76 12.66 17.11
CA ARG A 76 -19.31 13.59 18.15
C ARG A 76 -18.78 14.87 17.51
N CYS A 77 -19.45 15.98 17.78
CA CYS A 77 -18.99 17.30 17.35
C CYS A 77 -17.91 17.81 18.32
N LEU A 78 -16.85 18.42 17.78
CA LEU A 78 -15.79 19.07 18.55
C LEU A 78 -15.72 20.54 18.12
N LYS A 79 -15.71 21.46 19.08
CA LYS A 79 -15.55 22.89 18.80
C LYS A 79 -14.06 23.25 18.90
N PRO A 80 -13.43 23.74 17.82
CA PRO A 80 -11.98 23.92 17.75
C PRO A 80 -11.48 25.06 18.63
N ASN A 81 -12.29 26.10 18.83
CA ASN A 81 -12.00 27.23 19.72
C ASN A 81 -13.30 27.87 20.22
N SER A 82 -13.22 28.60 21.34
CA SER A 82 -14.39 29.28 21.95
C SER A 82 -14.91 30.43 21.09
N ALA A 83 -14.02 31.17 20.42
CA ALA A 83 -14.34 32.35 19.61
C ALA A 83 -15.14 32.04 18.32
N GLY A 84 -15.18 30.78 17.87
CA GLY A 84 -15.82 30.41 16.61
C GLY A 84 -15.02 30.84 15.37
N GLN A 85 -13.73 31.11 15.51
CA GLN A 85 -12.87 31.56 14.42
C GLN A 85 -12.35 30.38 13.58
N ALA A 86 -12.33 30.51 12.26
CA ALA A 86 -11.72 29.51 11.39
C ALA A 86 -10.19 29.52 11.50
N GLY A 87 -9.55 28.35 11.32
CA GLY A 87 -8.08 28.22 11.33
C GLY A 87 -7.41 28.29 12.71
N LEU A 88 -8.16 28.59 13.77
CA LEU A 88 -7.65 28.62 15.14
C LEU A 88 -8.01 27.31 15.87
N LEU A 89 -7.01 26.60 16.38
CA LEU A 89 -7.19 25.38 17.16
C LEU A 89 -6.70 25.58 18.59
N ASP A 90 -7.60 25.41 19.57
CA ASP A 90 -7.28 25.37 20.99
C ASP A 90 -7.14 23.91 21.43
N GLU A 91 -5.90 23.43 21.48
CA GLU A 91 -5.57 22.04 21.82
C GLU A 91 -6.03 21.65 23.21
N LYS A 92 -5.85 22.53 24.22
CA LYS A 92 -6.24 22.24 25.60
C LYS A 92 -7.74 21.99 25.69
N ARG A 93 -8.53 22.84 25.03
CA ARG A 93 -9.99 22.68 24.96
C ARG A 93 -10.39 21.43 24.19
N LEU A 94 -9.69 21.08 23.12
CA LEU A 94 -9.96 19.86 22.37
C LEU A 94 -9.72 18.62 23.24
N ILE A 95 -8.59 18.58 23.95
CA ILE A 95 -8.24 17.50 24.86
C ILE A 95 -9.31 17.35 25.96
N SER A 96 -9.77 18.44 26.59
CA SER A 96 -10.85 18.38 27.57
C SER A 96 -12.15 17.83 26.96
N GLN A 97 -12.52 18.23 25.75
CA GLN A 97 -13.70 17.70 25.05
C GLN A 97 -13.56 16.20 24.74
N LEU A 98 -12.37 15.72 24.40
CA LEU A 98 -12.10 14.30 24.14
C LEU A 98 -12.23 13.46 25.43
N HIS A 99 -11.77 14.00 26.57
CA HIS A 99 -11.94 13.36 27.89
C HIS A 99 -13.40 13.34 28.34
N CYS A 100 -14.06 14.50 28.38
CA CYS A 100 -15.46 14.61 28.81
C CYS A 100 -16.43 13.90 27.84
N GLY A 101 -16.08 13.85 26.55
CA GLY A 101 -16.84 13.15 25.53
C GLY A 101 -16.63 11.64 25.51
N GLY A 102 -15.76 11.10 26.36
CA GLY A 102 -15.51 9.66 26.44
C GLY A 102 -14.75 9.09 25.24
N ILE A 103 -14.22 9.92 24.33
CA ILE A 103 -13.59 9.46 23.09
C ILE A 103 -12.31 8.68 23.41
N LEU A 104 -11.49 9.20 24.32
CA LEU A 104 -10.24 8.55 24.70
C LEU A 104 -10.49 7.20 25.38
N GLN A 105 -11.50 7.15 26.26
CA GLN A 105 -11.93 5.93 26.93
C GLN A 105 -12.52 4.93 25.95
N LEU A 106 -13.29 5.39 24.95
CA LEU A 106 -13.83 4.54 23.89
C LEU A 106 -12.73 3.96 23.00
N VAL A 107 -11.73 4.79 22.63
CA VAL A 107 -10.55 4.32 21.90
C VAL A 107 -9.78 3.31 22.75
N GLN A 108 -9.57 3.60 24.03
CA GLN A 108 -8.90 2.69 24.96
C GLN A 108 -9.64 1.37 25.10
N LEU A 109 -10.96 1.39 25.30
CA LEU A 109 -11.80 0.20 25.39
C LEU A 109 -11.69 -0.64 24.11
N ARG A 110 -11.73 0.00 22.94
CA ARG A 110 -11.53 -0.69 21.67
C ARG A 110 -10.13 -1.30 21.55
N ARG A 111 -9.12 -0.70 22.18
CA ARG A 111 -7.75 -1.23 22.21
C ARG A 111 -7.58 -2.39 23.19
N THR A 112 -8.14 -2.30 24.39
CA THR A 112 -7.92 -3.27 25.47
C THR A 112 -8.86 -4.46 25.40
N THR A 113 -10.10 -4.26 24.99
CA THR A 113 -11.15 -5.30 25.00
C THR A 113 -11.31 -5.99 23.65
N GLY A 114 -10.71 -5.45 22.57
CA GLY A 114 -11.01 -5.86 21.20
C GLY A 114 -9.82 -6.35 20.39
N PHE A 115 -10.15 -7.02 19.29
CA PHE A 115 -9.25 -7.21 18.15
C PHE A 115 -9.46 -6.06 17.17
N GLN A 116 -8.55 -5.09 17.20
CA GLN A 116 -8.66 -3.86 16.41
C GLN A 116 -8.46 -4.10 14.92
N CYS A 117 -7.55 -5.03 14.58
CA CYS A 117 -7.25 -5.35 13.20
C CYS A 117 -7.97 -6.65 12.81
N ARG A 118 -8.65 -6.62 11.67
CA ARG A 118 -9.39 -7.76 11.10
C ARG A 118 -8.94 -7.91 9.67
N LEU A 119 -8.26 -9.01 9.37
CA LEU A 119 -7.65 -9.24 8.06
C LEU A 119 -8.22 -10.52 7.46
N PRO A 120 -8.80 -10.47 6.26
CA PRO A 120 -9.15 -11.67 5.52
C PRO A 120 -7.92 -12.55 5.29
N TYR A 121 -8.13 -13.86 5.36
CA TYR A 121 -7.03 -14.81 5.16
C TYR A 121 -6.37 -14.65 3.79
N SER A 122 -7.16 -14.42 2.74
CA SER A 122 -6.66 -14.18 1.38
C SER A 122 -5.73 -12.97 1.27
N ILE A 123 -5.95 -11.91 2.06
CA ILE A 123 -5.07 -10.74 2.10
C ILE A 123 -3.74 -11.09 2.75
N ILE A 124 -3.77 -11.81 3.88
CA ILE A 124 -2.55 -12.26 4.58
C ILE A 124 -1.73 -13.16 3.66
N VAL A 125 -2.37 -14.15 3.04
CA VAL A 125 -1.70 -15.05 2.11
C VAL A 125 -1.15 -14.26 0.92
N GLY A 126 -1.96 -13.43 0.26
CA GLY A 126 -1.50 -12.65 -0.90
C GLY A 126 -0.34 -11.69 -0.61
N MET A 127 -0.30 -11.11 0.59
CA MET A 127 0.77 -10.19 0.97
C MET A 127 2.05 -10.93 1.40
N TYR A 128 1.92 -12.03 2.14
CA TYR A 128 3.05 -12.64 2.85
C TYR A 128 3.49 -14.00 2.29
N LEU A 129 2.85 -14.52 1.24
CA LEU A 129 3.26 -15.78 0.58
C LEU A 129 4.69 -15.72 0.02
N VAL A 130 5.13 -14.54 -0.46
CA VAL A 130 6.48 -14.32 -1.00
C VAL A 130 7.58 -14.59 0.02
N TRP A 131 7.20 -14.66 1.29
CA TRP A 131 8.12 -14.59 2.41
C TRP A 131 8.21 -15.90 3.23
N VAL A 132 7.32 -16.88 3.02
CA VAL A 132 7.30 -18.11 3.82
C VAL A 132 7.48 -19.34 2.91
N GLU A 133 8.52 -20.11 3.20
CA GLU A 133 8.80 -21.40 2.55
C GLU A 133 7.96 -22.52 3.20
N GLY A 134 7.63 -23.57 2.43
CA GLY A 134 6.91 -24.74 2.95
C GLY A 134 5.37 -24.61 2.98
N LEU A 135 4.81 -23.66 2.23
CA LEU A 135 3.36 -23.54 2.03
C LEU A 135 2.94 -24.29 0.77
N ASP A 136 2.19 -25.37 0.94
CA ASP A 136 1.64 -26.13 -0.19
C ASP A 136 0.34 -25.52 -0.72
N ASP A 137 0.12 -25.62 -2.03
CA ASP A 137 -1.11 -25.14 -2.67
C ASP A 137 -2.37 -25.91 -2.28
N THR A 138 -2.21 -27.08 -1.67
CA THR A 138 -3.29 -27.90 -1.11
C THR A 138 -3.86 -27.35 0.20
N MET A 139 -3.12 -26.47 0.90
CA MET A 139 -3.55 -25.89 2.17
C MET A 139 -4.61 -24.80 1.96
N THR A 140 -5.54 -24.70 2.91
CA THR A 140 -6.53 -23.62 2.92
C THR A 140 -5.89 -22.28 3.29
N ASP A 141 -6.47 -21.17 2.82
CA ASP A 141 -5.99 -19.82 3.16
C ASP A 141 -5.88 -19.59 4.68
N LYS A 142 -6.75 -20.22 5.45
CA LYS A 142 -6.73 -20.15 6.91
C LYS A 142 -5.48 -20.80 7.49
N GLU A 143 -5.13 -22.01 7.03
CA GLU A 143 -3.94 -22.72 7.49
C GLU A 143 -2.67 -21.99 7.07
N LYS A 144 -2.63 -21.51 5.82
CA LYS A 144 -1.52 -20.68 5.31
C LYS A 144 -1.32 -19.43 6.15
N ALA A 145 -2.40 -18.68 6.40
CA ALA A 145 -2.35 -17.46 7.21
C ALA A 145 -1.93 -17.73 8.66
N LEU A 146 -2.39 -18.84 9.26
CA LEU A 146 -1.97 -19.22 10.60
C LEU A 146 -0.48 -19.58 10.66
N HIS A 147 0.00 -20.34 9.69
CA HIS A 147 1.41 -20.69 9.59
C HIS A 147 2.29 -19.44 9.45
N ILE A 148 1.93 -18.52 8.55
CA ILE A 148 2.64 -17.24 8.35
C ILE A 148 2.76 -16.46 9.67
N ILE A 149 1.67 -16.38 10.44
CA ILE A 149 1.63 -15.59 11.68
C ILE A 149 2.43 -16.25 12.80
N GLN A 150 2.37 -17.59 12.91
CA GLN A 150 3.10 -18.35 13.92
C GLN A 150 4.61 -18.36 13.66
N THR A 151 5.03 -18.56 12.41
CA THR A 151 6.45 -18.53 11.99
C THR A 151 7.08 -17.15 12.26
N ASN A 152 6.26 -16.10 12.28
CA ASN A 152 6.71 -14.73 12.57
C ASN A 152 6.68 -14.33 14.05
N GLY A 153 6.51 -15.31 14.95
CA GLY A 153 6.64 -15.08 16.39
C GLY A 153 5.47 -14.32 17.01
N VAL A 154 4.32 -14.26 16.32
CA VAL A 154 3.10 -13.71 16.92
C VAL A 154 2.55 -14.72 17.91
N MET A 155 2.53 -14.33 19.19
CA MET A 155 2.09 -15.21 20.27
C MET A 155 0.59 -15.56 20.12
N PRO A 156 0.17 -16.80 20.45
CA PRO A 156 -1.24 -17.22 20.35
C PRO A 156 -2.25 -16.37 21.12
N GLY A 157 -1.81 -15.60 22.12
CA GLY A 157 -2.66 -14.67 22.86
C GLY A 157 -2.95 -13.35 22.13
N GLU A 158 -2.25 -13.04 21.04
CA GLU A 158 -2.36 -11.76 20.33
C GLU A 158 -3.24 -11.82 19.09
N PHE A 159 -3.62 -13.03 18.67
CA PHE A 159 -4.49 -13.25 17.54
C PHE A 159 -5.61 -14.24 17.87
N GLN A 160 -6.67 -14.18 17.08
CA GLN A 160 -7.76 -15.14 17.09
C GLN A 160 -8.15 -15.45 15.65
N ALA A 161 -8.25 -16.73 15.32
CA ALA A 161 -8.74 -17.18 14.02
C ALA A 161 -10.28 -17.22 14.01
N GLY A 162 -10.89 -16.51 13.07
CA GLY A 162 -12.31 -16.63 12.76
C GLY A 162 -12.59 -17.68 11.68
N ASN A 163 -13.74 -17.53 11.03
CA ASN A 163 -14.12 -18.38 9.89
C ASN A 163 -13.45 -17.91 8.59
N THR A 164 -13.43 -16.60 8.35
CA THR A 164 -12.93 -15.99 7.09
C THR A 164 -11.80 -14.99 7.30
N MET A 165 -11.54 -14.61 8.55
CA MET A 165 -10.61 -13.53 8.90
C MET A 165 -9.81 -13.88 10.14
N LEU A 166 -8.59 -13.35 10.19
CA LEU A 166 -7.75 -13.29 11.37
C LEU A 166 -8.01 -11.99 12.12
N PHE A 167 -8.11 -12.08 13.44
CA PHE A 167 -8.35 -10.98 14.35
C PHE A 167 -7.08 -10.75 15.18
N LEU A 168 -6.52 -9.54 15.15
CA LEU A 168 -5.30 -9.20 15.89
C LEU A 168 -5.61 -8.16 16.97
N ARG A 169 -5.09 -8.40 18.18
CA ARG A 169 -5.36 -7.59 19.37
C ARG A 169 -4.66 -6.23 19.29
N ARG A 170 -3.41 -6.25 18.83
CA ARG A 170 -2.55 -5.07 18.71
C ARG A 170 -2.25 -4.76 17.25
N SER A 171 -2.14 -3.48 16.92
CA SER A 171 -1.81 -3.00 15.57
C SER A 171 -0.30 -3.04 15.28
N ASP A 172 0.52 -3.08 16.31
CA ASP A 172 1.98 -3.22 16.20
C ASP A 172 2.39 -4.56 15.56
N VAL A 173 1.61 -5.62 15.74
CA VAL A 173 1.81 -6.90 15.05
C VAL A 173 1.72 -6.72 13.54
N VAL A 174 0.73 -5.97 13.06
CA VAL A 174 0.57 -5.68 11.62
C VAL A 174 1.72 -4.83 11.12
N GLN A 175 2.14 -3.84 11.90
CA GLN A 175 3.28 -2.99 11.55
C GLN A 175 4.58 -3.78 11.47
N ALA A 176 4.88 -4.61 12.48
CA ALA A 176 6.06 -5.46 12.50
C ALA A 176 6.09 -6.47 11.34
N LEU A 177 4.93 -7.05 10.98
CA LEU A 177 4.81 -7.89 9.79
C LEU A 177 5.06 -7.10 8.50
N GLY A 178 4.58 -5.85 8.42
CA GLY A 178 4.83 -4.95 7.30
C GLY A 178 6.31 -4.57 7.16
N ASP A 179 6.96 -4.23 8.27
CA ASP A 179 8.38 -3.85 8.29
C ASP A 179 9.27 -5.00 7.81
N LYS A 180 8.99 -6.23 8.30
CA LYS A 180 9.74 -7.43 7.91
C LYS A 180 9.46 -7.84 6.46
N TYR A 181 8.24 -7.64 5.97
CA TYR A 181 7.93 -7.81 4.54
C TYR A 181 8.75 -6.84 3.67
N MET A 182 8.83 -5.57 4.06
CA MET A 182 9.62 -4.58 3.32
C MET A 182 11.12 -4.93 3.31
N GLU A 183 11.66 -5.43 4.42
CA GLU A 183 13.04 -5.88 4.51
C GLU A 183 13.33 -7.02 3.51
N VAL A 184 12.45 -8.02 3.42
CA VAL A 184 12.61 -9.17 2.52
C VAL A 184 12.49 -8.74 1.06
N VAL A 185 11.53 -7.88 0.74
CA VAL A 185 11.37 -7.35 -0.63
C VAL A 185 12.61 -6.56 -1.04
N GLN A 186 13.12 -5.69 -0.15
CA GLN A 186 14.33 -4.91 -0.42
C GLN A 186 15.57 -5.80 -0.57
N ALA A 187 15.71 -6.83 0.27
CA ALA A 187 16.81 -7.78 0.17
C ALA A 187 16.78 -8.55 -1.17
N ARG A 188 15.59 -9.01 -1.59
CA ARG A 188 15.41 -9.69 -2.88
C ARG A 188 15.71 -8.78 -4.05
N GLU A 189 15.20 -7.55 -4.04
CA GLU A 189 15.53 -6.55 -5.05
C GLU A 189 17.01 -6.21 -5.08
N ALA A 190 17.68 -6.12 -3.92
CA ALA A 190 19.11 -5.87 -3.84
C ALA A 190 19.92 -7.03 -4.45
N THR A 191 19.53 -8.28 -4.20
CA THR A 191 20.14 -9.46 -4.82
C THR A 191 19.95 -9.47 -6.34
N GLU A 192 18.74 -9.16 -6.83
CA GLU A 192 18.48 -9.04 -8.27
C GLU A 192 19.29 -7.90 -8.91
N ARG A 193 19.43 -6.76 -8.23
CA ARG A 193 20.27 -5.66 -8.70
C ARG A 193 21.74 -6.06 -8.79
N LYS A 194 22.26 -6.80 -7.80
CA LYS A 194 23.63 -7.34 -7.84
C LYS A 194 23.82 -8.29 -9.01
N ARG A 195 22.90 -9.23 -9.22
CA ARG A 195 22.94 -10.18 -10.34
C ARG A 195 22.96 -9.46 -11.70
N ARG A 196 22.08 -8.47 -11.89
CA ARG A 196 22.04 -7.66 -13.13
C ARG A 196 23.32 -6.87 -13.35
N ALA A 197 23.86 -6.24 -12.30
CA ALA A 197 25.12 -5.52 -12.40
C ALA A 197 26.30 -6.44 -12.72
N GLU A 198 26.30 -7.68 -12.21
CA GLU A 198 27.32 -8.68 -12.53
C GLU A 198 27.23 -9.15 -13.99
N GLU A 199 26.01 -9.40 -14.47
CA GLU A 199 25.74 -9.72 -15.88
C GLU A 199 26.21 -8.61 -16.83
N GLU A 200 25.88 -7.35 -16.52
CA GLU A 200 26.33 -6.18 -17.28
C GLU A 200 27.86 -6.04 -17.29
N ARG A 201 28.53 -6.33 -16.16
CA ARG A 201 30.00 -6.28 -16.08
C ARG A 201 30.65 -7.36 -16.94
N LEU A 202 30.12 -8.57 -16.91
CA LEU A 202 30.61 -9.67 -17.74
C LEU A 202 30.37 -9.40 -19.24
N GLU A 203 29.26 -8.77 -19.59
CA GLU A 203 28.99 -8.32 -20.96
C GLU A 203 29.94 -7.23 -21.41
N ALA A 204 30.22 -6.23 -20.56
CA ALA A 204 31.18 -5.17 -20.85
C ALA A 204 32.61 -5.73 -21.03
N GLU A 205 33.01 -6.71 -20.22
CA GLU A 205 34.31 -7.37 -20.35
C GLU A 205 34.42 -8.12 -21.69
N ARG A 206 33.40 -8.88 -22.08
CA ARG A 206 33.34 -9.54 -23.40
C ARG A 206 33.42 -8.54 -24.56
N GLN A 207 32.74 -7.40 -24.46
CA GLN A 207 32.81 -6.36 -25.49
C GLN A 207 34.21 -5.75 -25.61
N LEU A 208 34.89 -5.52 -24.49
CA LEU A 208 36.27 -5.01 -24.47
C LEU A 208 37.26 -6.02 -25.07
N GLU A 209 37.07 -7.32 -24.81
CA GLU A 209 37.88 -8.38 -25.43
C GLU A 209 37.68 -8.43 -26.95
N GLU A 210 36.43 -8.36 -27.41
CA GLU A 210 36.11 -8.30 -28.85
C GLU A 210 36.71 -7.05 -29.51
N GLU A 211 36.64 -5.89 -28.86
CA GLU A 211 37.21 -4.64 -29.37
C GLU A 211 38.74 -4.73 -29.45
N ARG A 212 39.40 -5.28 -28.42
CA ARG A 212 40.84 -5.52 -28.40
C ARG A 212 41.28 -6.41 -29.56
N ALA A 213 40.58 -7.52 -29.79
CA ALA A 213 40.89 -8.44 -30.89
C ALA A 213 40.76 -7.75 -32.27
N ARG A 214 39.75 -6.88 -32.46
CA ARG A 214 39.60 -6.09 -33.69
C ARG A 214 40.73 -5.09 -33.90
N LEU A 215 41.18 -4.45 -32.82
CA LEU A 215 42.31 -3.51 -32.88
C LEU A 215 43.62 -4.24 -33.24
N GLU A 216 43.89 -5.39 -32.62
CA GLU A 216 45.06 -6.22 -32.93
C GLU A 216 45.05 -6.70 -34.39
N GLU A 217 43.90 -7.14 -34.92
CA GLU A 217 43.77 -7.53 -36.33
C GLU A 217 44.00 -6.34 -37.28
N ALA A 218 43.49 -5.16 -36.93
CA ALA A 218 43.70 -3.94 -37.71
C ALA A 218 45.16 -3.47 -37.68
N GLU A 219 45.85 -3.60 -36.55
CA GLU A 219 47.28 -3.32 -36.42
C GLU A 219 48.12 -4.29 -37.24
N ALA A 220 47.82 -5.59 -37.21
CA ALA A 220 48.50 -6.59 -38.02
C ALA A 220 48.36 -6.30 -39.53
N LYS A 221 47.15 -5.92 -39.99
CA LYS A 221 46.92 -5.49 -41.37
C LYS A 221 47.74 -4.24 -41.72
N ARG A 222 47.72 -3.21 -40.87
CA ARG A 222 48.53 -1.99 -41.07
C ARG A 222 50.03 -2.28 -41.15
N GLN A 223 50.54 -3.19 -40.32
CA GLN A 223 51.95 -3.60 -40.37
C GLN A 223 52.28 -4.36 -41.67
N ALA A 224 51.38 -5.23 -42.14
CA ALA A 224 51.53 -5.93 -43.41
C ALA A 224 51.56 -4.94 -44.59
N ASP A 225 50.61 -4.00 -44.64
CA ASP A 225 50.56 -2.96 -45.68
C ASP A 225 51.84 -2.10 -45.68
N LEU A 226 52.33 -1.71 -44.50
CA LEU A 226 53.57 -0.94 -44.38
C LEU A 226 54.80 -1.75 -44.81
N ALA A 227 54.84 -3.04 -44.49
CA ALA A 227 55.92 -3.94 -44.93
C ALA A 227 55.88 -4.15 -46.45
N GLU A 228 54.70 -4.30 -47.04
CA GLU A 228 54.51 -4.38 -48.49
C GLU A 228 54.96 -3.08 -49.18
N LYS A 229 54.54 -1.92 -48.66
CA LYS A 229 55.00 -0.62 -49.16
C LYS A 229 56.53 -0.48 -49.10
N LYS A 230 57.17 -0.88 -47.98
CA LYS A 230 58.64 -0.88 -47.87
C LYS A 230 59.29 -1.82 -48.88
N ARG A 231 58.72 -3.02 -49.11
CA ARG A 231 59.22 -3.95 -50.13
C ARG A 231 59.18 -3.33 -51.53
N LEU A 232 58.06 -2.70 -51.90
CA LEU A 232 57.92 -2.00 -53.17
C LEU A 232 58.91 -0.83 -53.30
N GLU A 233 59.12 -0.04 -52.24
CA GLU A 233 60.11 1.04 -52.22
C GLU A 233 61.55 0.51 -52.39
N ASP A 234 61.89 -0.62 -51.76
CA ASP A 234 63.20 -1.25 -51.89
C ASP A 234 63.43 -1.88 -53.28
N GLU A 235 62.38 -2.43 -53.90
CA GLU A 235 62.41 -2.87 -55.31
C GLU A 235 62.58 -1.69 -56.27
N GLN A 236 61.90 -0.58 -56.03
CA GLN A 236 62.01 0.63 -56.83
C GLN A 236 63.42 1.24 -56.72
N LYS A 237 64.03 1.24 -55.52
CA LYS A 237 65.43 1.63 -55.29
C LYS A 237 66.43 0.66 -55.96
N ARG A 238 66.13 -0.64 -55.99
CA ARG A 238 66.95 -1.62 -56.72
C ARG A 238 66.90 -1.41 -58.23
N CYS A 239 65.74 -1.12 -58.80
CA CYS A 239 65.62 -0.81 -60.22
C CYS A 239 66.29 0.53 -60.59
N SER A 240 66.21 1.55 -59.75
CA SER A 240 66.86 2.84 -60.03
C SER A 240 68.40 2.78 -59.94
N SER A 241 68.95 1.90 -59.09
CA SER A 241 70.40 1.67 -58.98
C SER A 241 70.99 0.81 -60.11
N SER A 242 70.21 -0.08 -60.74
CA SER A 242 70.62 -0.77 -61.97
C SER A 242 70.54 0.11 -63.22
N LEU A 243 69.63 1.11 -63.22
CA LEU A 243 69.55 2.14 -64.26
C LEU A 243 70.70 3.16 -64.20
N SER A 244 71.24 3.49 -63.03
CA SER A 244 72.41 4.38 -62.91
C SER A 244 73.74 3.71 -63.27
N GLN A 245 73.87 2.39 -63.11
CA GLN A 245 75.04 1.62 -63.59
C GLN A 245 75.05 1.44 -65.11
N SER A 246 73.88 1.38 -65.77
CA SER A 246 73.79 1.32 -67.24
C SER A 246 73.95 2.70 -67.92
N SER A 247 73.62 3.81 -67.24
CA SER A 247 73.90 5.16 -67.73
C SER A 247 75.38 5.57 -67.57
N GLY A 248 76.13 4.97 -66.64
CA GLY A 248 77.58 5.18 -66.50
C GLY A 248 78.43 4.48 -67.57
N ALA A 249 77.86 3.51 -68.30
CA ALA A 249 78.53 2.79 -69.39
C ALA A 249 78.39 3.47 -70.77
N PHE A 250 77.60 4.55 -70.89
CA PHE A 250 77.36 5.25 -72.15
C PHE A 250 78.15 6.57 -72.32
N SER A 251 78.96 6.98 -71.32
CA SER A 251 79.72 8.25 -71.37
C SER A 251 81.23 8.07 -71.64
N SER A 252 81.65 6.95 -72.23
CA SER A 252 83.08 6.67 -72.54
C SER A 252 83.37 6.39 -74.02
N HIS A 253 82.45 6.70 -74.93
CA HIS A 253 82.70 6.72 -76.37
C HIS A 253 82.24 8.03 -77.01
N LEU A 254 83.10 9.05 -76.91
CA LEU A 254 83.35 10.08 -77.93
C LEU A 254 84.54 10.94 -77.49
#